data_AF-A0A382IIF4-F1
#
_entry.id   AF-A0A382IIF4-F1
#
_cell.length_a   1.000
_cell.length_b   1.000
_cell.length_c   1.000
_cell.angle_alpha   90.00
_cell.angle_beta   90.00
_cell.angle_gamma   90.00
#
_symmetry.space_group_name_H-M   'P 1'
#
loop_
_entity.id
_entity.type
_entity.pdbx_description
1 polymer ?
#
loop_
_entity_poly.entity_id
_entity_poly.type
_entity_poly.pdbx_seq_one_letter_code
_entity_poly.pdbx_strand_id
1 'polypeptide(L)'
;MWIKKFHKDDEDDKRSPIPTQVISNEEYLPRPQTKQQKQVEDLIQSLADKYGKKVGLSRRELLKTANGMAIAFVAMNQIFGKYFNVQAEEMVDQSMIEELWPKNEFIFDVQTHHVATGKTEPLGFRIMAWPFNEELKGQRPQKDDLRFNNYVKEVFLDSEVSVACLSGIASKVLDVINVDEMVDARNTVNAMSGSERMICHGPIAPYIPNFLEEAERQALELNIDAWKFYTGVFAKDGEYQWWMDDEDLIYPFY
;
A
#
# COMPACT_ATOMS: atom_id res chain seq x y z
N MET A 1 24.18 11.41 10.83
CA MET A 1 23.26 10.55 11.60
C MET A 1 21.91 10.57 10.90
N TRP A 2 21.26 9.41 10.72
CA TRP A 2 19.89 9.37 10.19
C TRP A 2 18.93 9.98 11.20
N ILE A 3 18.01 10.82 10.72
CA ILE A 3 16.96 11.41 11.53
C ILE A 3 15.61 11.07 10.91
N LYS A 4 14.67 10.57 11.72
CA LYS A 4 13.30 10.35 11.26
C LYS A 4 12.69 11.69 10.87
N LYS A 5 12.01 11.75 9.72
CA LYS A 5 11.47 13.01 9.18
C LYS A 5 10.63 13.79 10.21
N PHE A 6 9.78 13.10 10.98
CA PHE A 6 8.93 13.77 11.97
C PHE A 6 9.72 14.42 13.12
N HIS A 7 10.87 13.87 13.52
CA HIS A 7 11.74 14.54 14.51
C HIS A 7 12.31 15.83 13.95
N LYS A 8 12.82 15.80 12.71
CA LYS A 8 13.32 17.00 12.03
C LYS A 8 12.22 18.07 11.90
N ASP A 9 11.01 17.67 11.52
CA ASP A 9 9.89 18.60 11.35
C ASP A 9 9.42 19.20 12.67
N ASP A 10 9.60 18.49 13.79
CA ASP A 10 9.33 19.01 15.12
C ASP A 10 10.37 20.03 15.56
N GLU A 11 11.64 19.77 15.29
CA GLU A 11 12.75 20.69 15.55
C GLU A 11 12.67 21.96 14.69
N ASP A 12 12.41 21.80 13.39
CA ASP A 12 12.35 22.91 12.42
C ASP A 12 11.01 23.67 12.46
N ASP A 13 9.99 23.11 13.11
CA ASP A 13 8.59 23.56 13.08
C ASP A 13 7.97 23.62 11.67
N LYS A 14 8.28 22.62 10.85
CA LYS A 14 7.92 22.58 9.42
C LYS A 14 7.06 21.40 9.00
N ARG A 15 6.29 20.83 9.93
CA ARG A 15 5.29 19.80 9.58
C ARG A 15 4.40 20.27 8.43
N SER A 16 4.16 19.37 7.49
CA SER A 16 3.39 19.57 6.27
C SER A 16 2.51 18.34 6.05
N PRO A 17 1.31 18.48 5.47
CA PRO A 17 0.44 17.34 5.14
C PRO A 17 1.06 16.43 4.08
N ILE A 18 2.01 16.94 3.28
CA ILE A 18 2.76 16.16 2.29
C ILE A 18 4.27 16.33 2.49
N PRO A 19 5.08 15.28 2.24
CA PRO A 19 6.52 15.40 2.17
C PRO A 19 6.98 16.39 1.08
N THR A 20 7.79 17.35 1.48
CA THR A 20 8.45 18.33 0.60
C THR A 20 9.87 17.90 0.23
N GLN A 21 10.21 16.64 0.48
CA GLN A 21 11.48 15.99 0.14
C GLN A 21 11.20 14.50 0.00
N VAL A 22 11.97 13.79 -0.84
CA VAL A 22 11.96 12.34 -0.84
C VAL A 22 12.45 11.84 0.52
N ILE A 23 11.64 11.03 1.19
CA ILE A 23 11.98 10.43 2.49
C ILE A 23 12.26 8.95 2.25
N SER A 24 13.38 8.47 2.77
CA SER A 24 13.73 7.06 2.68
C SER A 24 12.94 6.23 3.69
N ASN A 25 12.55 5.04 3.24
CA ASN A 25 12.06 3.93 4.06
C ASN A 25 13.21 3.02 4.55
N GLU A 26 14.44 3.54 4.56
CA GLU A 26 15.71 2.84 4.87
C GLU A 26 16.27 1.97 3.73
N GLU A 27 15.62 1.91 2.56
CA GLU A 27 16.11 1.12 1.42
C GLU A 27 17.06 1.91 0.49
N TYR A 28 17.07 3.24 0.57
CA TYR A 28 17.91 4.08 -0.27
C TYR A 28 18.35 5.37 0.42
N LEU A 29 19.41 6.00 -0.08
CA LEU A 29 19.82 7.33 0.37
C LEU A 29 18.90 8.39 -0.26
N PRO A 30 18.10 9.13 0.53
CA PRO A 30 17.19 10.12 -0.04
C PRO A 30 18.00 11.28 -0.61
N ARG A 31 17.59 11.75 -1.80
CA ARG A 31 18.20 12.95 -2.39
C ARG A 31 17.96 14.16 -1.49
N PRO A 32 18.91 15.12 -1.43
CA PRO A 32 18.68 16.39 -0.77
C PRO A 32 17.44 17.10 -1.32
N GLN A 33 16.77 17.87 -0.46
CA GLN A 33 15.66 18.72 -0.88
C GLN A 33 16.11 19.68 -1.98
N THR A 34 15.40 19.70 -3.10
CA THR A 34 15.69 20.60 -4.23
C THR A 34 15.26 22.04 -3.93
N LYS A 35 15.74 23.00 -4.74
CA LYS A 35 15.34 24.41 -4.61
C LYS A 35 13.82 24.61 -4.72
N GLN A 36 13.19 23.96 -5.69
CA GLN A 36 11.74 24.04 -5.89
C GLN A 36 10.96 23.36 -4.74
N GLN A 37 11.43 22.21 -4.28
CA GLN A 37 10.85 21.55 -3.10
C GLN A 37 10.88 22.44 -1.85
N LYS A 38 11.99 23.15 -1.62
CA LYS A 38 12.10 24.12 -0.53
C LYS A 38 11.13 25.30 -0.72
N GLN A 39 10.98 25.80 -1.95
CA GLN A 39 9.98 26.83 -2.25
C GLN A 39 8.54 26.37 -1.96
N VAL A 40 8.20 25.13 -2.29
CA VAL A 40 6.89 24.55 -1.93
C VAL A 40 6.72 24.50 -0.41
N GLU A 41 7.70 24.01 0.33
CA GLU A 41 7.66 23.97 1.79
C GLU A 41 7.42 25.35 2.41
N ASP A 42 8.23 26.34 2.03
CA ASP A 42 8.12 27.69 2.56
C ASP A 42 6.77 28.33 2.17
N LEU A 43 6.25 28.04 0.98
CA LEU A 43 4.95 28.50 0.51
C LEU A 43 3.79 27.85 1.28
N ILE A 44 3.84 26.55 1.56
CA ILE A 44 2.86 25.85 2.40
C ILE A 44 2.77 26.52 3.77
N GLN A 45 3.91 26.74 4.42
CA GLN A 45 3.94 27.37 5.73
C GLN A 45 3.36 28.79 5.70
N SER A 46 3.75 29.58 4.69
CA SER A 46 3.29 30.96 4.51
C SER A 46 1.79 31.06 4.25
N LEU A 47 1.25 30.19 3.41
CA LEU A 47 -0.19 30.14 3.11
C LEU A 47 -0.98 29.68 4.34
N ALA A 48 -0.50 28.66 5.05
CA ALA A 48 -1.17 28.17 6.26
C ALA A 48 -1.13 29.18 7.42
N ASP A 49 -0.05 29.95 7.60
CA ASP A 49 -0.01 31.06 8.56
C ASP A 49 -1.01 32.16 8.21
N LYS A 50 -1.12 32.49 6.91
CA LYS A 50 -2.02 33.54 6.41
C LYS A 50 -3.48 33.11 6.55
N TYR A 51 -3.81 31.92 6.08
CA TYR A 51 -5.18 31.43 5.99
C TYR A 51 -5.69 30.84 7.30
N GLY A 52 -4.81 30.29 8.14
CA GLY A 52 -5.17 29.84 9.50
C GLY A 52 -5.81 30.97 10.31
N LYS A 53 -5.21 32.15 10.29
CA LYS A 53 -5.75 33.36 10.94
C LYS A 53 -7.15 33.72 10.44
N LYS A 54 -7.44 33.48 9.16
CA LYS A 54 -8.75 33.79 8.54
C LYS A 54 -9.84 32.84 9.03
N VAL A 55 -9.49 31.58 9.30
CA VAL A 55 -10.43 30.53 9.72
C VAL A 55 -10.39 30.24 11.22
N GLY A 56 -9.63 31.02 11.99
CA GLY A 56 -9.53 30.88 13.44
C GLY A 56 -8.69 29.68 13.90
N LEU A 57 -7.81 29.15 13.05
CA LEU A 57 -6.91 28.04 13.37
C LEU A 57 -5.45 28.51 13.38
N SER A 58 -4.62 27.89 14.22
CA SER A 58 -3.16 28.03 14.06
C SER A 58 -2.71 27.36 12.76
N ARG A 59 -1.52 27.73 12.26
CA ARG A 59 -0.88 27.06 11.12
C ARG A 59 -0.83 25.55 11.29
N ARG A 60 -0.42 25.08 12.47
CA ARG A 60 -0.29 23.65 12.79
C ARG A 60 -1.63 22.91 12.80
N GLU A 61 -2.70 23.58 13.23
CA GLU A 61 -4.05 23.01 13.21
C GLU A 61 -4.60 22.95 11.80
N LEU A 62 -4.46 24.04 11.02
CA LEU A 62 -4.91 24.09 9.64
C LEU A 62 -4.21 23.04 8.77
N LEU A 63 -2.91 22.84 8.91
CA LEU A 63 -2.16 21.84 8.15
C LEU A 63 -2.54 20.38 8.47
N LYS A 64 -3.38 20.14 9.50
CA LYS A 64 -3.93 18.82 9.82
C LYS A 64 -5.33 18.59 9.22
N THR A 65 -5.91 19.57 8.54
CA THR A 65 -7.25 19.46 7.94
C THR A 65 -7.17 19.20 6.43
N ALA A 66 -8.33 18.92 5.81
CA ALA A 66 -8.45 18.84 4.36
C ALA A 66 -8.07 20.16 3.66
N ASN A 67 -8.38 21.31 4.26
CA ASN A 67 -7.93 22.62 3.75
C ASN A 67 -6.40 22.76 3.78
N GLY A 68 -5.74 22.16 4.78
CA GLY A 68 -4.28 22.05 4.82
C GLY A 68 -3.71 21.30 3.62
N MET A 69 -4.36 20.20 3.20
CA MET A 69 -4.01 19.47 1.99
C MET A 69 -4.22 20.33 0.73
N ALA A 70 -5.34 21.05 0.65
CA ALA A 70 -5.61 21.98 -0.46
C ALA A 70 -4.51 23.07 -0.57
N ILE A 71 -4.07 23.63 0.56
CA ILE A 71 -2.92 24.56 0.60
C ILE A 71 -1.67 23.93 0.00
N ALA A 72 -1.39 22.67 0.31
CA ALA A 72 -0.24 21.96 -0.23
C ALA A 72 -0.32 21.77 -1.75
N PHE A 73 -1.48 21.37 -2.27
CA PHE A 73 -1.69 21.26 -3.71
C PHE A 73 -1.63 22.60 -4.44
N VAL A 74 -2.17 23.67 -3.86
CA VAL A 74 -2.03 25.02 -4.41
C VAL A 74 -0.56 25.44 -4.46
N ALA A 75 0.20 25.17 -3.39
CA ALA A 75 1.63 25.48 -3.35
C ALA A 75 2.43 24.70 -4.40
N MET A 76 2.15 23.39 -4.55
CA MET A 76 2.77 22.58 -5.60
C MET A 76 2.42 23.09 -7.00
N ASN A 77 1.16 23.45 -7.23
CA ASN A 77 0.71 23.99 -8.50
C ASN A 77 1.43 25.29 -8.88
N GLN A 78 1.67 26.17 -7.90
CA GLN A 78 2.37 27.44 -8.13
C GLN A 78 3.85 27.25 -8.47
N ILE A 79 4.52 26.24 -7.91
CA ILE A 79 5.96 26.04 -8.09
C ILE A 79 6.29 25.08 -9.23
N PHE A 80 5.55 23.97 -9.37
CA PHE A 80 5.82 22.93 -10.35
C PHE A 80 4.96 23.04 -11.61
N GLY A 81 3.82 23.73 -11.55
CA GLY A 81 2.81 23.77 -12.62
C GLY A 81 1.53 23.03 -12.24
N LYS A 82 0.47 23.19 -13.05
CA LYS A 82 -0.88 22.73 -12.72
C LYS A 82 -1.04 21.20 -12.83
N TYR A 83 -0.68 20.47 -11.77
CA TYR A 83 -0.81 19.02 -11.67
C TYR A 83 -2.01 18.56 -10.85
N PHE A 84 -2.40 19.35 -9.84
CA PHE A 84 -3.52 19.02 -8.96
C PHE A 84 -4.75 19.85 -9.34
N ASN A 85 -5.92 19.22 -9.34
CA ASN A 85 -7.19 19.94 -9.45
C ASN A 85 -7.58 20.46 -8.07
N VAL A 86 -7.31 21.73 -7.79
CA VAL A 86 -7.62 22.40 -6.53
C VAL A 86 -7.90 23.87 -6.80
N GLN A 87 -8.95 24.40 -6.18
CA GLN A 87 -9.34 25.80 -6.23
C GLN A 87 -8.80 26.55 -5.01
N ALA A 88 -8.65 27.87 -5.13
CA ALA A 88 -8.06 28.68 -4.06
C ALA A 88 -8.98 28.75 -2.82
N GLU A 89 -10.28 28.64 -3.02
CA GLU A 89 -11.33 28.69 -2.01
C GLU A 89 -11.25 27.47 -1.07
N GLU A 90 -10.84 26.31 -1.58
CA GLU A 90 -10.63 25.07 -0.81
C GLU A 90 -9.56 25.22 0.28
N MET A 91 -8.66 26.22 0.19
CA MET A 91 -7.67 26.48 1.23
C MET A 91 -8.28 27.00 2.54
N VAL A 92 -9.54 27.46 2.53
CA VAL A 92 -10.19 28.09 3.70
C VAL A 92 -11.62 27.66 3.94
N ASP A 93 -12.32 27.23 2.89
CA ASP A 93 -13.72 26.82 2.99
C ASP A 93 -13.81 25.32 2.75
N GLN A 94 -14.06 24.56 3.82
CA GLN A 94 -14.22 23.12 3.73
C GLN A 94 -15.42 22.73 2.87
N SER A 95 -16.46 23.57 2.76
CA SER A 95 -17.62 23.28 1.91
C SER A 95 -17.33 23.41 0.42
N MET A 96 -16.23 24.09 0.06
CA MET A 96 -15.74 24.18 -1.32
C MET A 96 -14.88 22.98 -1.72
N ILE A 97 -14.50 22.13 -0.76
CA ILE A 97 -13.88 20.85 -1.06
C ILE A 97 -15.00 19.95 -1.57
N GLU A 98 -15.12 19.88 -2.89
CA GLU A 98 -16.03 18.96 -3.53
C GLU A 98 -15.58 17.53 -3.22
N GLU A 99 -16.52 16.65 -2.85
CA GLU A 99 -16.31 15.21 -2.90
C GLU A 99 -16.16 14.84 -4.38
N LEU A 100 -14.93 14.94 -4.88
CA LEU A 100 -14.60 14.65 -6.27
C LEU A 100 -14.47 13.14 -6.53
N TRP A 101 -14.64 12.29 -5.52
CA TRP A 101 -14.50 10.83 -5.62
C TRP A 101 -15.76 10.22 -6.26
N PRO A 102 -15.77 9.90 -7.57
CA PRO A 102 -16.89 9.17 -8.15
C PRO A 102 -16.97 7.77 -7.55
N LYS A 103 -18.07 7.40 -6.89
CA LYS A 103 -18.30 6.06 -6.30
C LYS A 103 -18.33 4.86 -7.28
N ASN A 104 -17.81 5.03 -8.49
CA ASN A 104 -17.75 4.03 -9.55
C ASN A 104 -16.30 3.81 -10.02
N GLU A 105 -15.26 4.12 -9.23
CA GLU A 105 -13.90 3.83 -9.68
C GLU A 105 -13.62 2.33 -9.74
N PHE A 106 -12.66 2.01 -10.62
CA PHE A 106 -12.01 0.72 -10.61
C PHE A 106 -11.03 0.65 -9.42
N ILE A 107 -11.39 -0.13 -8.40
CA ILE A 107 -10.52 -0.40 -7.25
C ILE A 107 -9.79 -1.72 -7.47
N PHE A 108 -8.47 -1.64 -7.61
CA PHE A 108 -7.60 -2.81 -7.70
C PHE A 108 -6.83 -2.99 -6.40
N ASP A 109 -7.22 -3.99 -5.62
CA ASP A 109 -6.45 -4.40 -4.44
C ASP A 109 -5.29 -5.32 -4.89
N VAL A 110 -4.10 -4.73 -4.99
CA VAL A 110 -2.90 -5.40 -5.51
C VAL A 110 -2.27 -6.40 -4.54
N GLN A 111 -2.78 -6.55 -3.32
CA GLN A 111 -2.19 -7.46 -2.35
C GLN A 111 -3.18 -7.97 -1.30
N THR A 112 -3.80 -9.11 -1.59
CA THR A 112 -4.71 -9.78 -0.67
C THR A 112 -4.25 -11.20 -0.33
N HIS A 113 -4.75 -11.76 0.77
CA HIS A 113 -4.40 -13.11 1.22
C HIS A 113 -5.64 -13.82 1.77
N HIS A 114 -5.75 -15.12 1.51
CA HIS A 114 -6.60 -16.04 2.27
C HIS A 114 -5.83 -17.30 2.63
N VAL A 115 -6.41 -18.12 3.49
CA VAL A 115 -5.84 -19.38 3.95
C VAL A 115 -6.60 -20.53 3.27
N ALA A 116 -5.88 -21.43 2.59
CA ALA A 116 -6.48 -22.60 1.94
C ALA A 116 -6.97 -23.62 2.97
N THR A 117 -7.92 -24.47 2.60
CA THR A 117 -8.50 -25.48 3.50
C THR A 117 -7.42 -26.42 4.06
N GLY A 118 -7.46 -26.69 5.37
CA GLY A 118 -6.48 -27.55 6.04
C GLY A 118 -5.17 -26.86 6.47
N LYS A 119 -4.97 -25.60 6.06
CA LYS A 119 -3.82 -24.76 6.45
C LYS A 119 -4.06 -24.02 7.78
N THR A 120 -3.02 -23.40 8.34
CA THR A 120 -3.11 -22.72 9.65
C THR A 120 -3.48 -21.26 9.48
N GLU A 121 -4.54 -20.80 10.15
CA GLU A 121 -4.97 -19.40 10.10
C GLU A 121 -4.17 -18.54 11.09
N PRO A 122 -3.43 -17.53 10.62
CA PRO A 122 -2.75 -16.57 11.48
C PRO A 122 -3.73 -15.50 12.00
N LEU A 123 -4.73 -15.92 12.78
CA LEU A 123 -5.83 -15.06 13.28
C LEU A 123 -5.35 -13.83 14.07
N GLY A 124 -4.12 -13.85 14.60
CA GLY A 124 -3.49 -12.69 15.23
C GLY A 124 -3.43 -11.45 14.33
N PHE A 125 -3.36 -11.61 13.00
CA PHE A 125 -3.39 -10.47 12.06
C PHE A 125 -4.72 -9.69 12.14
N ARG A 126 -5.87 -10.34 12.40
CA ARG A 126 -7.15 -9.63 12.55
C ARG A 126 -7.19 -8.76 13.81
N ILE A 127 -6.51 -9.19 14.88
CA ILE A 127 -6.38 -8.37 16.11
C ILE A 127 -5.48 -7.16 15.84
N MET A 128 -4.38 -7.36 15.10
CA MET A 128 -3.48 -6.26 14.72
C MET A 128 -4.14 -5.26 13.76
N ALA A 129 -5.24 -5.62 13.10
CA ALA A 129 -6.02 -4.74 12.25
C ALA A 129 -6.95 -3.78 13.04
N TRP A 130 -7.24 -4.02 14.32
CA TRP A 130 -8.15 -3.19 15.13
C TRP A 130 -7.83 -1.69 15.15
N PRO A 131 -6.56 -1.24 15.19
CA PRO A 131 -6.24 0.19 15.15
C PRO A 131 -6.59 0.87 13.81
N PHE A 132 -6.81 0.09 12.75
CA PHE A 132 -7.04 0.57 11.38
C PHE A 132 -8.49 0.44 10.94
N ASN A 133 -9.30 -0.33 11.66
CA ASN A 133 -10.73 -0.51 11.37
C ASN A 133 -11.52 -0.59 12.68
N GLU A 134 -12.29 0.46 12.96
CA GLU A 134 -13.11 0.55 14.18
C GLU A 134 -14.21 -0.52 14.23
N GLU A 135 -14.70 -1.02 13.09
CA GLU A 135 -15.68 -2.12 13.09
C GLU A 135 -15.06 -3.40 13.63
N LEU A 136 -13.78 -3.67 13.36
CA LEU A 136 -13.10 -4.87 13.85
C LEU A 136 -12.77 -4.80 15.34
N LYS A 137 -12.74 -3.60 15.94
CA LYS A 137 -12.22 -3.37 17.29
C LYS A 137 -13.00 -4.15 18.35
N GLY A 138 -12.29 -5.00 19.07
CA GLY A 138 -12.88 -5.88 20.09
C GLY A 138 -13.58 -7.12 19.53
N GLN A 139 -13.72 -7.26 18.21
CA GLN A 139 -14.19 -8.49 17.59
C GLN A 139 -13.08 -9.54 17.61
N ARG A 140 -13.26 -10.58 18.43
CA ARG A 140 -12.31 -11.69 18.52
C ARG A 140 -12.40 -12.55 17.26
N PRO A 141 -11.28 -12.80 16.58
CA PRO A 141 -11.29 -13.60 15.36
C PRO A 141 -11.72 -15.04 15.67
N GLN A 142 -12.54 -15.61 14.79
CA GLN A 142 -13.03 -16.96 14.84
C GLN A 142 -12.29 -17.85 13.85
N LYS A 143 -12.47 -19.16 14.02
CA LYS A 143 -12.08 -20.12 13.00
C LYS A 143 -12.83 -19.78 11.70
N ASP A 144 -12.14 -19.93 10.58
CA ASP A 144 -12.62 -19.69 9.22
C ASP A 144 -12.74 -18.21 8.79
N ASP A 145 -12.39 -17.25 9.67
CA ASP A 145 -12.36 -15.82 9.35
C ASP A 145 -11.36 -15.47 8.24
N LEU A 146 -10.33 -16.29 8.00
CA LEU A 146 -9.34 -16.07 6.95
C LEU A 146 -9.47 -17.06 5.79
N ARG A 147 -10.52 -17.88 5.74
CA ARG A 147 -10.75 -18.86 4.68
C ARG A 147 -11.42 -18.23 3.47
N PHE A 148 -11.34 -18.96 2.35
CA PHE A 148 -11.84 -18.54 1.05
C PHE A 148 -13.25 -17.92 1.07
N ASN A 149 -14.23 -18.54 1.74
CA ASN A 149 -15.61 -18.03 1.72
C ASN A 149 -15.73 -16.66 2.40
N ASN A 150 -15.12 -16.49 3.59
CA ASN A 150 -15.16 -15.21 4.27
C ASN A 150 -14.33 -14.16 3.53
N TYR A 151 -13.18 -14.57 2.97
CA TYR A 151 -12.37 -13.73 2.10
C TYR A 151 -13.17 -13.19 0.90
N VAL A 152 -13.90 -14.05 0.17
CA VAL A 152 -14.70 -13.61 -1.00
C VAL A 152 -15.79 -12.64 -0.57
N LYS A 153 -16.43 -12.89 0.58
CA LYS A 153 -17.43 -11.98 1.14
C LYS A 153 -16.81 -10.62 1.46
N GLU A 154 -15.74 -10.59 2.25
CA GLU A 154 -15.13 -9.34 2.71
C GLU A 154 -14.53 -8.53 1.55
N VAL A 155 -13.86 -9.20 0.60
CA VAL A 155 -13.23 -8.52 -0.54
C VAL A 155 -14.24 -8.11 -1.59
N PHE A 156 -15.16 -8.97 -2.00
CA PHE A 156 -16.00 -8.69 -3.18
C PHE A 156 -17.46 -8.34 -2.89
N LEU A 157 -17.96 -8.57 -1.66
CA LEU A 157 -19.35 -8.28 -1.29
C LEU A 157 -19.46 -7.16 -0.25
N ASP A 158 -18.51 -7.06 0.67
CA ASP A 158 -18.50 -6.03 1.72
C ASP A 158 -17.56 -4.85 1.39
N SER A 159 -16.95 -4.84 0.20
CA SER A 159 -16.08 -3.76 -0.25
C SER A 159 -16.35 -3.38 -1.71
N GLU A 160 -15.78 -2.24 -2.12
CA GLU A 160 -15.88 -1.71 -3.48
C GLU A 160 -14.79 -2.27 -4.42
N VAL A 161 -14.02 -3.28 -3.99
CA VAL A 161 -12.94 -3.90 -4.79
C VAL A 161 -13.51 -4.43 -6.11
N SER A 162 -12.90 -3.96 -7.20
CA SER A 162 -13.21 -4.35 -8.57
C SER A 162 -12.42 -5.58 -8.99
N VAL A 163 -11.12 -5.60 -8.70
CA VAL A 163 -10.22 -6.73 -8.93
C VAL A 163 -9.33 -6.90 -7.71
N ALA A 164 -9.06 -8.13 -7.30
CA ALA A 164 -8.10 -8.42 -6.23
C ALA A 164 -6.94 -9.28 -6.77
N CYS A 165 -5.72 -9.01 -6.31
CA CYS A 165 -4.58 -9.87 -6.54
C CYS A 165 -4.33 -10.75 -5.32
N LEU A 166 -4.58 -12.05 -5.46
CA LEU A 166 -4.26 -13.03 -4.44
C LEU A 166 -2.75 -13.26 -4.41
N SER A 167 -2.14 -13.00 -3.27
CA SER A 167 -0.69 -13.07 -3.11
C SER A 167 -0.29 -14.19 -2.17
N GLY A 168 0.77 -14.91 -2.53
CA GLY A 168 1.38 -15.94 -1.70
C GLY A 168 2.49 -15.37 -0.83
N ILE A 169 2.99 -16.20 0.08
CA ILE A 169 4.17 -15.91 0.89
C ILE A 169 5.28 -16.85 0.40
N ALA A 170 6.36 -16.30 -0.20
CA ALA A 170 7.51 -17.09 -0.61
C ALA A 170 8.41 -17.43 0.60
N SER A 171 7.84 -17.82 1.73
CA SER A 171 8.54 -18.16 2.97
C SER A 171 7.77 -19.23 3.74
N LYS A 172 8.51 -20.10 4.42
CA LYS A 172 8.06 -21.15 5.32
C LYS A 172 7.62 -20.63 6.68
N VAL A 173 7.65 -19.31 6.91
CA VAL A 173 7.22 -18.71 8.18
C VAL A 173 5.74 -18.98 8.50
N LEU A 174 4.90 -19.12 7.47
CA LEU A 174 3.48 -19.40 7.59
C LEU A 174 3.06 -20.49 6.59
N ASP A 175 2.27 -21.45 7.04
CA ASP A 175 1.64 -22.46 6.18
C ASP A 175 0.19 -22.05 5.90
N VAL A 176 0.00 -21.22 4.86
CA VAL A 176 -1.29 -20.56 4.55
C VAL A 176 -1.89 -20.96 3.21
N ILE A 177 -1.11 -20.96 2.14
CA ILE A 177 -1.56 -21.27 0.78
C ILE A 177 -0.36 -21.52 -0.15
N ASN A 178 -0.46 -22.47 -1.07
CA ASN A 178 0.52 -22.70 -2.14
C ASN A 178 0.02 -22.17 -3.51
N VAL A 179 0.89 -22.12 -4.52
CA VAL A 179 0.56 -21.49 -5.81
C VAL A 179 -0.59 -22.17 -6.56
N ASP A 180 -0.67 -23.50 -6.53
CA ASP A 180 -1.76 -24.26 -7.16
C ASP A 180 -3.10 -23.93 -6.48
N GLU A 181 -3.13 -23.88 -5.14
CA GLU A 181 -4.30 -23.47 -4.36
C GLU A 181 -4.71 -22.01 -4.65
N MET A 182 -3.75 -21.12 -4.91
CA MET A 182 -4.02 -19.72 -5.28
C MET A 182 -4.66 -19.62 -6.67
N VAL A 183 -4.15 -20.39 -7.62
CA VAL A 183 -4.67 -20.44 -9.00
C VAL A 183 -6.08 -21.01 -9.02
N ASP A 184 -6.35 -22.05 -8.21
CA ASP A 184 -7.69 -22.59 -8.02
C ASP A 184 -8.65 -21.55 -7.45
N ALA A 185 -8.23 -20.78 -6.43
CA ALA A 185 -9.02 -19.71 -5.85
C ALA A 185 -9.33 -18.61 -6.88
N ARG A 186 -8.33 -18.17 -7.64
CA ARG A 186 -8.48 -17.20 -8.75
C ARG A 186 -9.49 -17.67 -9.77
N ASN A 187 -9.30 -18.89 -10.29
CA ASN A 187 -10.15 -19.46 -11.31
C ASN A 187 -11.59 -19.63 -10.80
N THR A 188 -11.76 -19.99 -9.52
CA THR A 188 -13.07 -20.12 -8.88
C THR A 188 -13.80 -18.78 -8.83
N VAL A 189 -13.15 -17.70 -8.38
CA VAL A 189 -13.75 -16.35 -8.33
C VAL A 189 -14.11 -15.84 -9.73
N ASN A 190 -13.22 -16.04 -10.71
CA ASN A 190 -13.47 -15.62 -12.09
C ASN A 190 -14.62 -16.41 -12.72
N ALA A 191 -14.71 -17.72 -12.46
CA ALA A 191 -15.83 -18.55 -12.92
C ALA A 191 -17.16 -18.13 -12.26
N MET A 192 -17.16 -17.87 -10.96
CA MET A 192 -18.35 -17.43 -10.21
C MET A 192 -18.90 -16.09 -10.70
N SER A 193 -18.00 -15.17 -11.06
CA SER A 193 -18.37 -13.83 -11.50
C SER A 193 -18.59 -13.69 -13.01
N GLY A 194 -18.15 -14.67 -13.81
CA GLY A 194 -18.19 -14.59 -15.27
C GLY A 194 -17.30 -13.50 -15.87
N SER A 195 -16.32 -13.01 -15.11
CA SER A 195 -15.36 -11.96 -15.51
C SER A 195 -14.04 -12.11 -14.76
N GLU A 196 -13.01 -11.38 -15.16
CA GLU A 196 -11.75 -11.33 -14.40
C GLU A 196 -11.93 -10.40 -13.19
N ARG A 197 -12.19 -11.00 -12.03
CA ARG A 197 -12.35 -10.32 -10.73
C ARG A 197 -11.18 -10.63 -9.80
N MET A 198 -10.39 -11.66 -10.11
CA MET A 198 -9.20 -12.02 -9.37
C MET A 198 -8.05 -12.34 -10.32
N ILE A 199 -6.87 -11.89 -9.94
CA ILE A 199 -5.58 -12.33 -10.47
C ILE A 199 -4.74 -12.92 -9.32
N CYS A 200 -3.64 -13.61 -9.62
CA CYS A 200 -2.77 -14.16 -8.57
C CYS A 200 -1.28 -13.98 -8.85
N HIS A 201 -0.53 -13.79 -7.77
CA HIS A 201 0.92 -13.80 -7.79
C HIS A 201 1.47 -15.21 -7.59
N GLY A 202 2.42 -15.65 -8.40
CA GLY A 202 3.21 -16.85 -8.13
C GLY A 202 4.35 -16.57 -7.15
N PRO A 203 4.30 -17.06 -5.89
CA PRO A 203 5.40 -16.88 -4.96
C PRO A 203 6.61 -17.68 -5.40
N ILE A 204 7.76 -17.02 -5.56
CA ILE A 204 9.02 -17.66 -5.94
C ILE A 204 10.20 -16.99 -5.23
N ALA A 205 11.29 -17.73 -5.04
CA ALA A 205 12.51 -17.25 -4.43
C ALA A 205 13.71 -18.17 -4.79
N PRO A 206 14.95 -17.65 -4.81
CA PRO A 206 16.13 -18.42 -5.23
C PRO A 206 16.48 -19.58 -4.29
N TYR A 207 16.02 -19.57 -3.03
CA TYR A 207 16.17 -20.69 -2.09
C TYR A 207 15.14 -21.81 -2.27
N ILE A 208 14.15 -21.63 -3.16
CA ILE A 208 13.22 -22.71 -3.50
C ILE A 208 13.96 -23.70 -4.42
N PRO A 209 13.98 -25.01 -4.12
CA PRO A 209 14.61 -25.99 -5.00
C PRO A 209 14.03 -25.90 -6.41
N ASN A 210 14.89 -25.83 -7.43
CA ASN A 210 14.50 -25.73 -8.84
C ASN A 210 13.56 -24.53 -9.10
N PHE A 211 13.86 -23.37 -8.50
CA PHE A 211 12.96 -22.22 -8.57
C PHE A 211 12.72 -21.72 -10.00
N LEU A 212 13.67 -21.90 -10.93
CA LEU A 212 13.49 -21.48 -12.33
C LEU A 212 12.50 -22.40 -13.04
N GLU A 213 12.61 -23.70 -12.84
CA GLU A 213 11.66 -24.68 -13.36
C GLU A 213 10.27 -24.47 -12.75
N GLU A 214 10.20 -24.14 -11.47
CA GLU A 214 8.92 -23.78 -10.83
C GLU A 214 8.37 -22.45 -11.35
N ALA A 215 9.20 -21.43 -11.59
CA ALA A 215 8.78 -20.18 -12.21
C ALA A 215 8.22 -20.41 -13.62
N GLU A 216 8.89 -21.25 -14.41
CA GLU A 216 8.45 -21.66 -15.75
C GLU A 216 7.11 -22.42 -15.68
N ARG A 217 6.97 -23.38 -14.77
CA ARG A 217 5.69 -24.10 -14.55
C ARG A 217 4.57 -23.14 -14.20
N GLN A 218 4.81 -22.22 -13.26
CA GLN A 218 3.80 -21.24 -12.86
C GLN A 218 3.35 -20.38 -14.03
N ALA A 219 4.27 -19.95 -14.90
CA ALA A 219 3.95 -19.14 -16.07
C ALA A 219 3.26 -19.94 -17.20
N LEU A 220 3.80 -21.10 -17.56
CA LEU A 220 3.37 -21.85 -18.75
C LEU A 220 2.19 -22.78 -18.49
N GLU A 221 2.09 -23.36 -17.29
CA GLU A 221 1.06 -24.34 -16.96
C GLU A 221 -0.04 -23.72 -16.10
N LEU A 222 0.32 -23.04 -15.02
CA LEU A 222 -0.66 -22.43 -14.11
C LEU A 222 -1.20 -21.08 -14.60
N ASN A 223 -0.51 -20.46 -15.55
CA ASN A 223 -0.83 -19.16 -16.11
C ASN A 223 -1.01 -18.11 -14.99
N ILE A 224 -0.08 -18.01 -14.05
CA ILE A 224 -0.08 -16.93 -13.04
C ILE A 224 -0.01 -15.55 -13.70
N ASP A 225 -0.42 -14.51 -12.98
CA ASP A 225 -0.50 -13.15 -13.55
C ASP A 225 0.78 -12.32 -13.31
N ALA A 226 1.54 -12.61 -12.25
CA ALA A 226 2.89 -12.07 -12.01
C ALA A 226 3.63 -12.88 -10.93
N TRP A 227 4.96 -12.78 -10.84
CA TRP A 227 5.72 -13.36 -9.74
C TRP A 227 5.80 -12.42 -8.54
N LYS A 228 5.86 -13.00 -7.33
CA LYS A 228 6.08 -12.25 -6.08
C LYS A 228 7.29 -12.79 -5.33
N PHE A 229 8.14 -11.86 -4.90
CA PHE A 229 9.40 -12.13 -4.23
C PHE A 229 9.41 -11.57 -2.80
N TYR A 230 10.20 -12.20 -1.93
CA TYR A 230 10.59 -11.69 -0.62
C TYR A 230 12.11 -11.67 -0.53
N THR A 231 12.71 -10.49 -0.64
CA THR A 231 14.17 -10.28 -0.53
C THR A 231 14.65 -10.30 0.91
N GLY A 232 13.82 -9.78 1.83
CA GLY A 232 14.02 -9.81 3.28
C GLY A 232 13.17 -10.88 3.95
N VAL A 233 13.75 -12.05 4.25
CA VAL A 233 13.09 -13.15 4.96
C VAL A 233 13.64 -13.36 6.37
N PHE A 234 12.90 -14.11 7.18
CA PHE A 234 13.28 -14.48 8.56
C PHE A 234 14.35 -15.58 8.64
N ALA A 235 14.87 -16.03 7.48
CA ALA A 235 15.89 -17.07 7.37
C ALA A 235 15.50 -18.40 8.05
N LYS A 236 14.24 -18.83 7.91
CA LYS A 236 13.78 -20.12 8.43
C LYS A 236 14.07 -21.25 7.45
N ASP A 237 14.46 -22.42 7.97
CA ASP A 237 14.54 -23.68 7.22
C ASP A 237 15.27 -23.58 5.87
N GLY A 238 16.43 -22.91 5.87
CA GLY A 238 17.31 -22.75 4.70
C GLY A 238 17.04 -21.51 3.84
N GLU A 239 16.05 -20.68 4.20
CA GLU A 239 15.87 -19.36 3.59
C GLU A 239 17.06 -18.43 3.84
N TYR A 240 17.35 -17.56 2.88
CA TYR A 240 18.37 -16.52 3.00
C TYR A 240 17.88 -15.20 2.38
N GLN A 241 18.41 -14.09 2.87
CA GLN A 241 18.17 -12.77 2.30
C GLN A 241 18.97 -12.61 1.01
N TRP A 242 18.42 -11.89 0.04
CA TRP A 242 19.01 -11.74 -1.29
C TRP A 242 18.54 -10.42 -1.93
N TRP A 243 19.24 -9.97 -2.96
CA TRP A 243 18.90 -8.75 -3.69
C TRP A 243 18.32 -9.10 -5.06
N MET A 244 17.37 -8.30 -5.55
CA MET A 244 16.75 -8.55 -6.87
C MET A 244 17.72 -8.40 -8.05
N ASP A 245 18.84 -7.72 -7.83
CA ASP A 245 19.94 -7.52 -8.79
C ASP A 245 21.16 -8.44 -8.52
N ASP A 246 21.00 -9.47 -7.68
CA ASP A 246 22.03 -10.48 -7.46
C ASP A 246 22.02 -11.51 -8.60
N GLU A 247 22.85 -11.26 -9.63
CA GLU A 247 22.96 -12.10 -10.83
C GLU A 247 23.43 -13.54 -10.54
N ASP A 248 24.07 -13.80 -9.39
CA ASP A 248 24.48 -15.14 -8.99
C ASP A 248 23.29 -15.97 -8.49
N LEU A 249 22.24 -15.31 -7.99
CA LEU A 249 21.05 -15.95 -7.41
C LEU A 249 19.84 -15.92 -8.34
N ILE A 250 19.67 -14.83 -9.10
CA ILE A 250 18.49 -14.64 -9.93
C ILE A 250 18.83 -13.92 -11.24
N TYR A 251 18.27 -14.39 -12.36
CA TYR A 251 18.28 -13.58 -13.57
C TYR A 251 17.33 -12.40 -13.39
N PRO A 252 17.60 -11.20 -13.92
CA PRO A 252 16.68 -10.09 -13.74
C PRO A 252 15.26 -10.40 -14.27
N PHE A 253 14.28 -10.45 -13.35
CA PHE A 253 12.85 -10.50 -13.67
C PHE A 253 12.36 -9.05 -13.84
N TYR A 254 12.62 -8.43 -15.00
CA TYR A 254 12.10 -7.10 -15.38
C TYR A 254 11.29 -7.14 -16.67
#